data_AF-A0A9D8G0R5-F1
#
_entry.id   AF-A0A9D8G0R5-F1
#
_cell.length_a   1.000
_cell.length_b   1.000
_cell.length_c   1.000
_cell.angle_alpha   90.00
_cell.angle_beta   90.00
_cell.angle_gamma   90.00
#
_symmetry.space_group_name_H-M   'P 1'
#
loop_
_entity.id
_entity.type
_entity.pdbx_description
1 polymer ?
#
loop_
_entity_poly.entity_id
_entity_poly.type
_entity_poly.pdbx_seq_one_letter_code
_entity_poly.pdbx_strand_id
1 'polypeptide(L)'
;MSGLTAYRFSAQEINKMLWLKDLFTENGYTVDRFPEVYYDTFENACEVWPFLKGNKYEEGTPDYLGVYIPNYSKIKCEENCDLKIVNEGVIVLFKDRILVYAEMIEGKQALGLSVIENSLKEVVLYHELGHWFSHWPLDDSGANWKCGYDAKDKITHESYAQIIAYWCSDGNPLNELILEDYLTPINTASPYYMYLALIPHSKSDILNKLKLIRKHMGCSAILTDETAYDVIKSNIIDEIVDYASNSLRKLELDKADLNSIKTEILNEFIAYRFGKNTEYDYILCILNLNGLLDEKSKAILKFEQKFCLS
;
A
#
# COMPACT_ATOMS: atom_id res chain seq x y z
N MET A 1 -27.44 17.71 8.74
CA MET A 1 -26.50 16.83 8.02
C MET A 1 -27.25 16.34 6.80
N SER A 2 -26.70 16.56 5.61
CA SER A 2 -27.26 16.10 4.34
C SER A 2 -27.54 14.59 4.41
N GLY A 3 -28.68 14.17 3.87
CA GLY A 3 -29.21 12.81 3.99
C GLY A 3 -28.52 11.84 3.05
N LEU A 4 -27.24 11.55 3.28
CA LEU A 4 -26.56 10.45 2.60
C LEU A 4 -27.13 9.11 3.06
N THR A 5 -27.26 8.18 2.11
CA THR A 5 -27.75 6.84 2.38
C THR A 5 -26.60 5.96 2.87
N ALA A 6 -26.68 5.51 4.12
CA ALA A 6 -25.69 4.58 4.68
C ALA A 6 -25.65 3.27 3.89
N TYR A 7 -24.43 2.78 3.60
CA TYR A 7 -24.22 1.50 2.92
C TYR A 7 -24.67 0.35 3.82
N ARG A 8 -25.37 -0.63 3.23
CA ARG A 8 -25.79 -1.84 3.92
C ARG A 8 -24.95 -3.02 3.45
N PHE A 9 -23.99 -3.40 4.29
CA PHE A 9 -23.15 -4.55 4.03
C PHE A 9 -23.92 -5.86 4.06
N SER A 10 -23.61 -6.72 3.10
CA SER A 10 -23.93 -8.14 3.11
C SER A 10 -23.08 -8.88 4.15
N ALA A 11 -23.50 -10.10 4.50
CA ALA A 11 -22.72 -10.96 5.38
C ALA A 11 -21.34 -11.32 4.79
N GLN A 12 -21.23 -11.43 3.47
CA GLN A 12 -19.99 -11.74 2.77
C GLN A 12 -18.98 -10.58 2.89
N GLU A 13 -19.43 -9.35 2.64
CA GLU A 13 -18.61 -8.15 2.81
C GLU A 13 -18.13 -7.99 4.26
N ILE A 14 -19.02 -8.18 5.24
CA ILE A 14 -18.64 -8.12 6.66
C ILE A 14 -17.56 -9.15 6.98
N ASN A 15 -17.73 -10.40 6.53
CA ASN A 15 -16.74 -11.45 6.77
C ASN A 15 -15.38 -11.10 6.14
N LYS A 16 -15.39 -10.52 4.93
CA LYS A 16 -14.16 -10.12 4.25
C LYS A 16 -13.48 -8.92 4.91
N MET A 17 -14.26 -7.95 5.38
CA MET A 17 -13.76 -6.84 6.18
C MET A 17 -13.09 -7.35 7.47
N LEU A 18 -13.74 -8.26 8.21
CA LEU A 18 -13.14 -8.86 9.41
C LEU A 18 -11.85 -9.62 9.09
N TRP A 19 -11.84 -10.38 7.99
CA TRP A 19 -10.61 -11.04 7.51
C TRP A 19 -9.48 -10.05 7.19
N LEU A 20 -9.79 -8.92 6.54
CA LEU A 20 -8.81 -7.85 6.30
C LEU A 20 -8.28 -7.28 7.61
N LYS A 21 -9.15 -7.03 8.59
CA LYS A 21 -8.72 -6.57 9.92
C LYS A 21 -7.73 -7.56 10.53
N ASP A 22 -8.06 -8.85 10.55
CA ASP A 22 -7.22 -9.88 11.13
C ASP A 22 -5.87 -9.97 10.39
N LEU A 23 -5.90 -9.99 9.05
CA LEU A 23 -4.70 -9.98 8.22
C LEU A 23 -3.76 -8.82 8.58
N PHE A 24 -4.30 -7.61 8.73
CA PHE A 24 -3.51 -6.43 9.09
C PHE A 24 -3.02 -6.50 10.54
N THR A 25 -3.86 -6.90 11.49
CA THR A 25 -3.45 -7.01 12.89
C THR A 25 -2.40 -8.08 13.13
N GLU A 26 -2.50 -9.24 12.47
CA GLU A 26 -1.48 -10.29 12.50
C GLU A 26 -0.14 -9.81 11.92
N ASN A 27 -0.20 -8.87 10.98
CA ASN A 27 0.98 -8.22 10.43
C ASN A 27 1.28 -6.90 11.15
N GLY A 28 0.91 -6.72 12.43
CA GLY A 28 1.30 -5.61 13.32
C GLY A 28 0.77 -4.22 12.93
N TYR A 29 -0.45 -4.16 12.40
CA TYR A 29 -1.21 -2.91 12.27
C TYR A 29 -2.30 -2.84 13.34
N THR A 30 -2.56 -1.64 13.85
CA THR A 30 -3.68 -1.38 14.77
C THR A 30 -4.91 -0.95 13.97
N VAL A 31 -5.99 -1.74 14.06
CA VAL A 31 -7.26 -1.54 13.34
C VAL A 31 -8.42 -1.55 14.35
N ASP A 32 -8.73 -0.39 14.90
CA ASP A 32 -9.74 -0.27 15.97
C ASP A 32 -11.17 -0.16 15.44
N ARG A 33 -11.35 0.38 14.24
CA ARG A 33 -12.64 0.60 13.58
C ARG A 33 -12.48 0.70 12.07
N PHE A 34 -13.58 0.55 11.34
CA PHE A 34 -13.68 0.75 9.88
C PHE A 34 -14.31 2.11 9.57
N PRO A 35 -14.03 2.69 8.39
CA PRO A 35 -14.64 3.95 7.99
C PRO A 35 -16.15 3.80 7.78
N GLU A 36 -16.88 4.91 7.97
CA GLU A 36 -18.28 4.96 7.54
C GLU A 36 -18.35 4.85 6.02
N VAL A 37 -19.35 4.12 5.52
CA VAL A 37 -19.54 3.87 4.08
C VAL A 37 -20.94 4.30 3.67
N TYR A 38 -21.04 5.01 2.55
CA TYR A 38 -22.27 5.53 1.98
C TYR A 38 -22.48 5.01 0.55
N TYR A 39 -23.75 4.78 0.16
CA TYR A 39 -24.15 4.42 -1.21
C TYR A 39 -25.14 5.43 -1.75
N ASP A 40 -24.66 6.41 -2.50
CA ASP A 40 -25.49 7.54 -2.91
C ASP A 40 -25.12 8.05 -4.30
N THR A 41 -25.89 9.00 -4.85
CA THR A 41 -25.56 9.58 -6.15
C THR A 41 -24.33 10.48 -6.04
N PHE A 42 -23.57 10.58 -7.14
CA PHE A 42 -22.44 11.51 -7.20
C PHE A 42 -22.87 12.96 -6.95
N GLU A 43 -24.06 13.35 -7.42
CA GLU A 43 -24.63 14.68 -7.18
C GLU A 43 -24.85 14.95 -5.69
N ASN A 44 -25.49 14.03 -4.96
CA ASN A 44 -25.73 14.18 -3.52
C ASN A 44 -24.41 14.19 -2.73
N ALA A 45 -23.47 13.32 -3.09
CA ALA A 45 -22.13 13.33 -2.51
C ALA A 45 -21.42 14.68 -2.72
N CYS A 46 -21.58 15.30 -3.89
CA CYS A 46 -21.04 16.64 -4.17
C CYS A 46 -21.71 17.78 -3.39
N GLU A 47 -22.94 17.61 -2.87
CA GLU A 47 -23.54 18.58 -1.96
C GLU A 47 -22.83 18.58 -0.61
N VAL A 48 -22.39 17.41 -0.16
CA VAL A 48 -21.66 17.23 1.11
C VAL A 48 -20.18 17.58 0.95
N TRP A 49 -19.59 17.17 -0.16
CA TRP A 49 -18.18 17.36 -0.50
C TRP A 49 -18.02 18.05 -1.86
N PRO A 50 -18.15 19.39 -1.94
CA PRO A 50 -18.11 20.13 -3.20
C PRO A 50 -16.82 19.99 -4.01
N PHE A 51 -15.69 19.64 -3.37
CA PHE A 51 -14.41 19.43 -4.06
C PHE A 51 -14.47 18.28 -5.08
N LEU A 52 -15.38 17.32 -4.90
CA LEU A 52 -15.60 16.23 -5.84
C LEU A 52 -16.00 16.72 -7.24
N LYS A 53 -16.71 17.86 -7.36
CA LYS A 53 -17.09 18.45 -8.65
C LYS A 53 -15.88 18.90 -9.49
N GLY A 54 -14.77 19.26 -8.83
CA GLY A 54 -13.56 19.74 -9.49
C GLY A 54 -12.60 18.62 -9.92
N ASN A 55 -12.79 17.40 -9.40
CA ASN A 55 -11.95 16.26 -9.71
C ASN A 55 -12.39 15.61 -11.03
N LYS A 56 -11.44 15.48 -11.97
CA LYS A 56 -11.64 14.73 -13.21
C LYS A 56 -11.25 13.28 -12.96
N TYR A 57 -12.17 12.51 -12.38
CA TYR A 57 -12.03 11.06 -12.30
C TYR A 57 -12.19 10.46 -13.70
N GLU A 58 -11.27 9.57 -14.08
CA GLU A 58 -11.29 8.92 -15.39
C GLU A 58 -12.37 7.84 -15.42
N GLU A 59 -13.23 7.83 -16.45
CA GLU A 59 -14.25 6.78 -16.58
C GLU A 59 -13.61 5.39 -16.67
N GLY A 60 -14.19 4.43 -15.95
CA GLY A 60 -13.66 3.08 -15.89
C GLY A 60 -12.50 2.87 -14.92
N THR A 61 -12.29 3.79 -13.98
CA THR A 61 -11.46 3.54 -12.79
C THR A 61 -12.32 3.35 -11.54
N PRO A 62 -11.82 2.68 -10.49
CA PRO A 62 -12.49 2.60 -9.18
C PRO A 62 -12.84 3.99 -8.63
N ASP A 63 -11.91 4.95 -8.74
CA ASP A 63 -12.02 6.36 -8.34
C ASP A 63 -13.21 7.11 -8.99
N TYR A 64 -13.65 6.66 -10.17
CA TYR A 64 -14.86 7.19 -10.81
C TYR A 64 -16.14 6.60 -10.20
N LEU A 65 -16.09 5.37 -9.69
CA LEU A 65 -17.23 4.62 -9.15
C LEU A 65 -17.40 4.77 -7.63
N GLY A 66 -16.33 5.09 -6.91
CA GLY A 66 -16.32 5.35 -5.48
C GLY A 66 -15.10 6.18 -5.09
N VAL A 67 -15.08 6.66 -3.85
CA VAL A 67 -13.92 7.39 -3.32
C VAL A 67 -13.85 7.30 -1.80
N TYR A 68 -12.64 7.07 -1.30
CA TYR A 68 -12.26 7.30 0.09
C TYR A 68 -11.90 8.78 0.30
N ILE A 69 -12.66 9.45 1.17
CA ILE A 69 -12.48 10.84 1.55
C ILE A 69 -11.79 10.90 2.92
N PRO A 70 -10.48 11.18 2.97
CA PRO A 70 -9.78 11.26 4.24
C PRO A 70 -10.12 12.57 4.97
N ASN A 71 -10.27 12.51 6.30
CA ASN A 71 -10.51 13.70 7.09
C ASN A 71 -9.19 14.35 7.52
N TYR A 72 -8.78 15.40 6.80
CA TYR A 72 -7.53 16.09 7.05
C TYR A 72 -7.60 17.28 8.00
N SER A 73 -8.79 17.62 8.53
CA SER A 73 -9.11 18.91 9.13
C SER A 73 -8.34 19.34 10.41
N LYS A 74 -7.29 18.63 10.85
CA LYS A 74 -6.48 19.00 12.02
C LYS A 74 -4.99 18.59 12.00
N ILE A 75 -4.36 18.33 10.85
CA ILE A 75 -2.92 18.00 10.86
C ILE A 75 -2.07 19.22 10.46
N LYS A 76 -1.53 19.90 11.48
CA LYS A 76 -0.25 20.58 11.32
C LYS A 76 0.81 19.51 11.54
N CYS A 77 1.58 19.18 10.51
CA CYS A 77 2.79 18.37 10.66
C CYS A 77 3.82 19.18 11.45
N GLU A 78 3.75 19.14 12.78
CA GLU A 78 4.83 19.63 13.64
C GLU A 78 5.76 18.45 13.96
N GLU A 79 7.04 18.70 14.19
CA GLU A 79 8.12 17.69 14.32
C GLU A 79 7.85 16.58 15.35
N ASN A 80 6.86 16.76 16.23
CA ASN A 80 6.36 15.77 17.18
C ASN A 80 4.82 15.62 17.03
N CYS A 81 4.36 15.03 15.92
CA CYS A 81 2.94 14.74 15.74
C CYS A 81 2.50 13.64 16.71
N ASP A 82 1.84 14.01 17.81
CA ASP A 82 0.99 13.10 18.58
C ASP A 82 -0.26 12.77 17.73
N LEU A 83 -0.12 11.78 16.84
CA LEU A 83 -1.11 11.37 15.83
C LEU A 83 -2.40 10.75 16.40
N LYS A 84 -2.60 10.78 17.72
CA LYS A 84 -3.56 9.91 18.41
C LYS A 84 -5.04 10.16 18.11
N ILE A 85 -5.44 11.29 17.53
CA ILE A 85 -6.88 11.53 17.27
C ILE A 85 -7.08 12.34 15.98
N VAL A 86 -7.38 11.63 14.90
CA VAL A 86 -7.97 12.21 13.68
C VAL A 86 -9.20 11.36 13.31
N ASN A 87 -10.15 11.96 12.59
CA ASN A 87 -11.32 11.21 12.12
C ASN A 87 -10.90 10.33 10.92
N GLU A 88 -11.41 9.10 10.84
CA GLU A 88 -10.90 8.03 9.97
C GLU A 88 -11.23 8.19 8.47
N GLY A 89 -11.83 9.32 8.10
CA GLY A 89 -12.40 9.54 6.78
C GLY A 89 -13.72 8.78 6.57
N VAL A 90 -14.23 8.83 5.35
CA VAL A 90 -15.46 8.14 4.93
C VAL A 90 -15.28 7.58 3.52
N ILE A 91 -16.00 6.53 3.18
CA ILE A 91 -16.08 5.99 1.82
C ILE A 91 -17.44 6.32 1.23
N VAL A 92 -17.47 6.75 -0.02
CA VAL A 92 -18.72 6.96 -0.76
C VAL A 92 -18.66 6.17 -2.05
N LEU A 93 -19.63 5.28 -2.25
CA LEU A 93 -19.83 4.53 -3.48
C LEU A 93 -20.92 5.24 -4.32
N PHE A 94 -20.60 5.60 -5.56
CA PHE A 94 -21.47 6.39 -6.42
C PHE A 94 -22.47 5.49 -7.15
N LYS A 95 -23.67 5.40 -6.59
CA LYS A 95 -24.76 4.52 -7.04
C LYS A 95 -25.09 4.68 -8.53
N ASP A 96 -25.25 5.91 -8.99
CA ASP A 96 -25.60 6.23 -10.37
C ASP A 96 -24.50 5.79 -11.34
N ARG A 97 -23.25 6.00 -10.99
CA ARG A 97 -22.10 5.62 -11.83
C ARG A 97 -21.88 4.11 -11.85
N ILE A 98 -21.99 3.45 -10.70
CA ILE A 98 -21.93 1.99 -10.60
C ILE A 98 -23.02 1.35 -11.46
N LEU A 99 -24.25 1.87 -11.42
CA LEU A 99 -25.35 1.33 -12.22
C LEU A 99 -25.08 1.46 -13.72
N VAL A 100 -24.66 2.63 -14.19
CA VAL A 100 -24.30 2.85 -15.60
C VAL A 100 -23.18 1.91 -16.05
N TYR A 101 -22.16 1.73 -15.20
CA TYR A 101 -21.06 0.84 -15.51
C TYR A 101 -21.50 -0.64 -15.51
N ALA A 102 -22.38 -1.04 -14.59
CA ALA A 102 -22.94 -2.38 -14.54
C ALA A 102 -23.75 -2.72 -15.80
N GLU A 103 -24.55 -1.78 -16.31
CA GLU A 103 -25.29 -1.94 -17.57
C GLU A 103 -24.37 -2.16 -18.77
N MET A 104 -23.23 -1.46 -18.81
CA MET A 104 -22.22 -1.66 -19.86
C MET A 104 -21.63 -3.07 -19.83
N ILE A 105 -21.29 -3.59 -18.65
CA ILE A 105 -20.73 -4.95 -18.50
C ILE A 105 -21.80 -6.00 -18.81
N GLU A 106 -23.04 -5.78 -18.35
CA GLU A 106 -24.16 -6.70 -18.61
C GLU A 106 -24.42 -6.88 -20.10
N GLY A 107 -24.37 -5.79 -20.88
CA GLY A 107 -24.50 -5.85 -22.34
C GLY A 107 -23.43 -6.71 -23.02
N LYS A 108 -22.31 -7.02 -22.35
CA LYS A 108 -21.21 -7.84 -22.87
C LYS A 108 -21.21 -9.27 -22.31
N GLN A 109 -21.54 -9.45 -21.03
CA GLN A 109 -21.40 -10.72 -20.31
C GLN A 109 -22.72 -11.48 -20.10
N ALA A 110 -23.87 -10.80 -20.13
CA ALA A 110 -25.21 -11.39 -19.95
C ALA A 110 -25.36 -12.27 -18.69
N LEU A 111 -24.84 -11.80 -17.55
CA LEU A 111 -24.84 -12.52 -16.27
C LEU A 111 -26.00 -12.08 -15.34
N GLY A 112 -26.72 -11.03 -15.71
CA GLY A 112 -27.75 -10.38 -14.93
C GLY A 112 -27.24 -9.09 -14.29
N LEU A 113 -27.92 -7.97 -14.58
CA LEU A 113 -27.55 -6.64 -14.08
C LEU A 113 -27.34 -6.59 -12.56
N SER A 114 -28.24 -7.20 -11.78
CA SER A 114 -28.13 -7.21 -10.32
C SER A 114 -26.89 -7.97 -9.82
N VAL A 115 -26.43 -9.00 -10.54
CA VAL A 115 -25.24 -9.76 -10.17
C VAL A 115 -24.01 -8.90 -10.38
N ILE A 116 -23.90 -8.28 -11.57
CA ILE A 116 -22.79 -7.40 -11.93
C ILE A 116 -22.75 -6.16 -11.04
N GLU A 117 -23.89 -5.53 -10.76
CA GLU A 117 -23.95 -4.37 -9.86
C GLU A 117 -23.44 -4.74 -8.46
N ASN A 118 -23.84 -5.90 -7.92
CA ASN A 118 -23.35 -6.36 -6.62
C ASN A 118 -21.84 -6.62 -6.62
N SER A 119 -21.32 -7.28 -7.65
CA SER A 119 -19.88 -7.50 -7.80
C SER A 119 -19.09 -6.20 -7.97
N LEU A 120 -19.60 -5.22 -8.75
CA LEU A 120 -18.98 -3.91 -8.88
C LEU A 120 -18.95 -3.16 -7.55
N LYS A 121 -20.06 -3.14 -6.79
CA LYS A 121 -20.11 -2.51 -5.46
C LYS A 121 -19.07 -3.12 -4.53
N GLU A 122 -18.99 -4.45 -4.52
CA GLU A 122 -18.04 -5.18 -3.67
C GLU A 122 -16.59 -4.86 -4.05
N VAL A 123 -16.25 -4.92 -5.33
CA VAL A 123 -14.90 -4.60 -5.82
C VAL A 123 -14.50 -3.16 -5.49
N VAL A 124 -15.37 -2.19 -5.78
CA VAL A 124 -15.09 -0.77 -5.50
C VAL A 124 -14.98 -0.55 -3.98
N LEU A 125 -15.85 -1.17 -3.17
CA LEU A 125 -15.75 -1.11 -1.71
C LEU A 125 -14.39 -1.59 -1.21
N TYR A 126 -13.91 -2.75 -1.68
CA TYR A 126 -12.62 -3.27 -1.24
C TYR A 126 -11.44 -2.43 -1.73
N HIS A 127 -11.55 -1.82 -2.91
CA HIS A 127 -10.56 -0.85 -3.41
C HIS A 127 -10.49 0.37 -2.49
N GLU A 128 -11.62 0.99 -2.16
CA GLU A 128 -11.67 2.15 -1.26
C GLU A 128 -11.23 1.79 0.17
N LEU A 129 -11.56 0.59 0.65
CA LEU A 129 -11.00 0.06 1.89
C LEU A 129 -9.48 -0.11 1.78
N GLY A 130 -8.97 -0.52 0.62
CA GLY A 130 -7.55 -0.58 0.34
C GLY A 130 -6.87 0.78 0.51
N HIS A 131 -7.45 1.85 -0.01
CA HIS A 131 -6.99 3.22 0.27
C HIS A 131 -7.06 3.56 1.77
N TRP A 132 -8.13 3.20 2.46
CA TRP A 132 -8.24 3.43 3.89
C TRP A 132 -7.15 2.68 4.69
N PHE A 133 -6.94 1.39 4.40
CA PHE A 133 -5.90 0.55 5.01
C PHE A 133 -4.49 1.06 4.72
N SER A 134 -4.33 1.76 3.60
CA SER A 134 -3.08 2.37 3.21
C SER A 134 -2.78 3.63 4.03
N HIS A 135 -3.80 4.44 4.35
CA HIS A 135 -3.60 5.72 5.03
C HIS A 135 -3.79 5.68 6.54
N TRP A 136 -4.64 4.81 7.08
CA TRP A 136 -5.19 4.96 8.43
C TRP A 136 -4.56 4.06 9.51
N PRO A 137 -4.51 2.72 9.36
CA PRO A 137 -4.02 1.83 10.41
C PRO A 137 -2.62 2.24 10.88
N LEU A 138 -2.48 2.38 12.20
CA LEU A 138 -1.18 2.66 12.81
C LEU A 138 -0.30 1.42 12.69
N ASP A 139 0.96 1.60 12.32
CA ASP A 139 1.95 0.53 12.47
C ASP A 139 2.45 0.44 13.92
N ASP A 140 3.36 -0.51 14.18
CA ASP A 140 3.96 -0.73 15.52
C ASP A 140 4.74 0.49 16.05
N SER A 141 5.08 1.46 15.19
CA SER A 141 5.73 2.71 15.57
C SER A 141 4.72 3.82 15.95
N GLY A 142 3.42 3.55 15.80
CA GLY A 142 2.36 4.52 16.03
C GLY A 142 2.20 5.54 14.90
N ALA A 143 2.78 5.28 13.73
CA ALA A 143 2.73 6.17 12.57
C ALA A 143 1.61 5.76 11.59
N ASN A 144 1.06 6.75 10.87
CA ASN A 144 0.18 6.56 9.72
C ASN A 144 0.76 7.26 8.48
N TRP A 145 0.27 6.94 7.28
CA TRP A 145 0.88 7.39 6.02
C TRP A 145 0.77 8.90 5.74
N LYS A 146 0.15 9.65 6.64
CA LYS A 146 -0.19 11.07 6.46
C LYS A 146 0.97 12.03 6.74
N CYS A 147 2.05 11.56 7.34
CA CYS A 147 3.26 12.35 7.57
C CYS A 147 4.21 12.28 6.36
N GLY A 148 4.10 13.25 5.42
CA GLY A 148 5.18 13.53 4.48
C GLY A 148 5.10 12.92 3.07
N TYR A 149 3.96 12.37 2.68
CA TYR A 149 3.75 11.85 1.33
C TYR A 149 3.16 12.91 0.37
N ASP A 150 3.88 13.21 -0.72
CA ASP A 150 3.43 14.11 -1.79
C ASP A 150 2.76 13.28 -2.89
N ALA A 151 1.43 13.17 -2.86
CA ALA A 151 0.57 12.37 -3.74
C ALA A 151 0.51 12.86 -5.21
N LYS A 152 1.60 13.45 -5.72
CA LYS A 152 1.70 13.92 -7.12
C LYS A 152 1.73 12.77 -8.12
N ASP A 153 2.15 11.60 -7.67
CA ASP A 153 2.07 10.36 -8.40
C ASP A 153 1.17 9.41 -7.59
N LYS A 154 0.28 8.67 -8.26
CA LYS A 154 -0.77 7.86 -7.63
C LYS A 154 -0.47 6.36 -7.72
N ILE A 155 0.66 6.00 -8.32
CA ILE A 155 0.95 4.62 -8.72
C ILE A 155 0.91 3.64 -7.55
N THR A 156 1.62 3.93 -6.46
CA THR A 156 1.71 2.98 -5.34
C THR A 156 0.37 2.87 -4.61
N HIS A 157 -0.33 3.99 -4.46
CA HIS A 157 -1.57 4.08 -3.71
C HIS A 157 -2.70 3.30 -4.38
N GLU A 158 -2.87 3.48 -5.69
CA GLU A 158 -3.86 2.76 -6.48
C GLU A 158 -3.45 1.29 -6.65
N SER A 159 -2.17 0.97 -6.90
CA SER A 159 -1.71 -0.43 -7.00
C SER A 159 -1.97 -1.21 -5.72
N TYR A 160 -1.77 -0.56 -4.57
CA TYR A 160 -2.02 -1.18 -3.28
C TYR A 160 -3.52 -1.33 -2.97
N ALA A 161 -4.33 -0.32 -3.30
CA ALA A 161 -5.78 -0.45 -3.17
C ALA A 161 -6.32 -1.59 -4.06
N GLN A 162 -5.82 -1.68 -5.29
CA GLN A 162 -6.19 -2.71 -6.26
C GLN A 162 -5.75 -4.11 -5.81
N ILE A 163 -4.54 -4.29 -5.25
CA ILE A 163 -4.11 -5.62 -4.75
C ILE A 163 -4.95 -6.07 -3.54
N ILE A 164 -5.39 -5.15 -2.68
CA ILE A 164 -6.31 -5.47 -1.59
C ILE A 164 -7.66 -5.91 -2.14
N ALA A 165 -8.21 -5.18 -3.12
CA ALA A 165 -9.44 -5.56 -3.78
C ALA A 165 -9.33 -6.96 -4.41
N TYR A 166 -8.22 -7.24 -5.08
CA TYR A 166 -7.91 -8.57 -5.63
C TYR A 166 -7.86 -9.66 -4.55
N TRP A 167 -7.16 -9.42 -3.42
CA TRP A 167 -7.14 -10.39 -2.32
C TRP A 167 -8.54 -10.66 -1.75
N CYS A 168 -9.42 -9.66 -1.80
CA CYS A 168 -10.78 -9.79 -1.32
C CYS A 168 -11.70 -10.54 -2.28
N SER A 169 -11.42 -10.49 -3.58
CA SER A 169 -12.10 -11.29 -4.60
C SER A 169 -11.99 -12.80 -4.36
N ASP A 170 -10.89 -13.27 -3.77
CA ASP A 170 -10.75 -14.64 -3.25
C ASP A 170 -11.08 -15.73 -4.29
N GLY A 171 -10.63 -15.54 -5.53
CA GLY A 171 -10.91 -16.46 -6.63
C GLY A 171 -12.29 -16.33 -7.26
N ASN A 172 -13.08 -15.31 -6.91
CA ASN A 172 -14.36 -15.02 -7.58
C ASN A 172 -14.09 -14.55 -9.02
N PRO A 173 -14.47 -15.35 -10.04
CA PRO A 173 -14.11 -15.04 -11.42
C PRO A 173 -14.70 -13.73 -11.95
N LEU A 174 -15.90 -13.34 -11.47
CA LEU A 174 -16.52 -12.09 -11.90
C LEU A 174 -15.84 -10.88 -11.28
N ASN A 175 -15.48 -10.96 -9.99
CA ASN A 175 -14.80 -9.85 -9.33
C ASN A 175 -13.37 -9.67 -9.89
N GLU A 176 -12.66 -10.76 -10.17
CA GLU A 176 -11.36 -10.72 -10.85
C GLU A 176 -11.47 -10.15 -12.27
N LEU A 177 -12.47 -10.60 -13.05
CA LEU A 177 -12.75 -10.03 -14.37
C LEU A 177 -13.03 -8.53 -14.31
N ILE A 178 -13.85 -8.08 -13.34
CA ILE A 178 -14.15 -6.65 -13.16
C ILE A 178 -12.87 -5.88 -12.85
N LEU A 179 -12.03 -6.38 -11.93
CA LEU A 179 -10.76 -5.76 -11.57
C LEU A 179 -9.81 -5.67 -12.77
N GLU A 180 -9.59 -6.79 -13.47
CA GLU A 180 -8.58 -6.92 -14.53
C GLU A 180 -9.01 -6.27 -15.84
N ASP A 181 -10.25 -6.47 -16.28
CA ASP A 181 -10.67 -6.14 -17.64
C ASP A 181 -11.52 -4.87 -17.72
N TYR A 182 -12.18 -4.48 -16.63
CA TYR A 182 -13.14 -3.37 -16.64
C TYR A 182 -12.68 -2.16 -15.83
N LEU A 183 -12.00 -2.37 -14.71
CA LEU A 183 -11.51 -1.27 -13.86
C LEU A 183 -10.03 -0.95 -14.07
N THR A 184 -9.39 -1.58 -15.07
CA THR A 184 -7.99 -1.37 -15.41
C THR A 184 -7.86 -0.80 -16.84
N PRO A 185 -7.54 0.50 -17.01
CA PRO A 185 -7.49 1.15 -18.33
C PRO A 185 -6.44 0.54 -19.27
N ILE A 186 -6.84 0.12 -20.48
CA ILE A 186 -6.11 -0.72 -21.48
C ILE A 186 -4.70 -0.24 -21.92
N ASN A 187 -4.27 0.98 -21.57
CA ASN A 187 -2.95 1.49 -21.96
C ASN A 187 -1.90 1.20 -20.87
N THR A 188 -0.87 0.46 -21.25
CA THR A 188 0.20 -0.09 -20.41
C THR A 188 0.85 0.91 -19.43
N ALA A 189 1.20 0.42 -18.24
CA ALA A 189 1.79 1.12 -17.08
C ALA A 189 0.86 2.06 -16.29
N SER A 190 -0.45 1.77 -16.27
CA SER A 190 -1.35 2.36 -15.29
C SER A 190 -1.12 1.74 -13.90
N PRO A 191 -1.25 2.50 -12.79
CA PRO A 191 -1.28 1.96 -11.43
C PRO A 191 -2.14 0.70 -11.27
N TYR A 192 -3.24 0.65 -12.01
CA TYR A 192 -4.18 -0.47 -12.00
C TYR A 192 -3.66 -1.73 -12.69
N TYR A 193 -2.61 -1.71 -13.53
CA TYR A 193 -1.97 -2.95 -14.03
C TYR A 193 -0.81 -3.40 -13.15
N MET A 194 -0.29 -2.51 -12.31
CA MET A 194 0.93 -2.75 -11.54
C MET A 194 0.70 -3.71 -10.37
N TYR A 195 -0.52 -3.82 -9.86
CA TYR A 195 -0.85 -4.85 -8.86
C TYR A 195 -0.68 -6.29 -9.38
N LEU A 196 -0.80 -6.55 -10.69
CA LEU A 196 -0.58 -7.89 -11.26
C LEU A 196 0.83 -8.41 -10.97
N ALA A 197 1.82 -7.51 -10.91
CA ALA A 197 3.19 -7.87 -10.54
C ALA A 197 3.33 -8.18 -9.03
N LEU A 198 2.36 -7.77 -8.21
CA LEU A 198 2.33 -8.00 -6.77
C LEU A 198 1.62 -9.32 -6.41
N ILE A 199 0.71 -9.81 -7.25
CA ILE A 199 -0.04 -11.07 -7.04
C ILE A 199 0.87 -12.26 -6.65
N PRO A 200 2.03 -12.48 -7.28
CA PRO A 200 2.90 -13.62 -6.93
C PRO A 200 3.53 -13.52 -5.53
N HIS A 201 3.56 -12.33 -4.92
CA HIS A 201 4.17 -12.11 -3.61
C HIS A 201 3.21 -12.49 -2.48
N SER A 202 3.76 -12.96 -1.36
CA SER A 202 2.94 -13.26 -0.19
C SER A 202 2.34 -11.98 0.42
N LYS A 203 1.11 -12.06 0.92
CA LYS A 203 0.41 -10.94 1.58
C LYS A 203 1.25 -10.32 2.70
N SER A 204 1.89 -11.16 3.52
CA SER A 204 2.76 -10.71 4.62
C SER A 204 4.00 -9.96 4.13
N ASP A 205 4.62 -10.40 3.03
CA ASP A 205 5.78 -9.71 2.43
C ASP A 205 5.39 -8.29 1.97
N ILE A 206 4.28 -8.16 1.23
CA ILE A 206 3.76 -6.86 0.79
C ILE A 206 3.46 -5.94 1.97
N LEU A 207 2.75 -6.44 2.99
CA LEU A 207 2.42 -5.66 4.18
C LEU A 207 3.65 -5.23 4.97
N ASN A 208 4.64 -6.10 5.13
CA ASN A 208 5.90 -5.74 5.79
C ASN A 208 6.65 -4.64 5.03
N LYS A 209 6.76 -4.75 3.70
CA LYS A 209 7.37 -3.71 2.85
C LYS A 209 6.65 -2.38 2.96
N LEU A 210 5.32 -2.38 3.05
CA LEU A 210 4.54 -1.16 3.25
C LEU A 210 4.78 -0.50 4.61
N LYS A 211 4.92 -1.29 5.69
CA LYS A 211 5.35 -0.72 6.97
C LYS A 211 6.70 -0.03 6.88
N LEU A 212 7.64 -0.65 6.17
CA LEU A 212 8.98 -0.11 6.01
C LEU A 212 8.96 1.20 5.23
N ILE A 213 8.18 1.23 4.14
CA ILE A 213 7.89 2.43 3.39
C ILE A 213 7.32 3.50 4.33
N ARG A 214 6.27 3.22 5.12
CA ARG A 214 5.68 4.17 6.07
C ARG A 214 6.65 4.68 7.12
N LYS A 215 7.44 3.80 7.73
CA LYS A 215 8.40 4.13 8.80
C LYS A 215 9.47 5.13 8.33
N HIS A 216 9.89 5.05 7.07
CA HIS A 216 10.98 5.88 6.53
C HIS A 216 10.49 7.04 5.67
N MET A 217 9.21 7.08 5.35
CA MET A 217 8.57 8.23 4.71
C MET A 217 8.37 9.36 5.72
N GLY A 218 8.78 10.56 5.32
CA GLY A 218 8.86 11.73 6.20
C GLY A 218 10.29 12.09 6.62
N CYS A 219 11.26 11.19 6.50
CA CYS A 219 12.67 11.45 6.83
C CYS A 219 13.56 11.76 5.61
N SER A 220 13.07 11.57 4.38
CA SER A 220 13.87 11.81 3.17
C SER A 220 13.06 12.41 2.03
N ALA A 221 13.66 13.38 1.32
CA ALA A 221 13.10 14.03 0.14
C ALA A 221 13.19 13.16 -1.14
N ILE A 222 13.27 11.81 -1.02
CA ILE A 222 13.75 10.94 -2.12
C ILE A 222 12.80 9.77 -2.48
N LEU A 223 11.82 9.42 -1.65
CA LEU A 223 10.86 8.36 -1.97
C LEU A 223 9.73 8.90 -2.86
N THR A 224 9.79 8.61 -4.17
CA THR A 224 8.67 8.79 -5.12
C THR A 224 7.72 7.59 -5.09
N ASP A 225 6.52 7.70 -5.69
CA ASP A 225 5.61 6.56 -5.86
C ASP A 225 6.23 5.41 -6.64
N GLU A 226 6.90 5.71 -7.75
CA GLU A 226 7.57 4.69 -8.55
C GLU A 226 8.61 3.94 -7.72
N THR A 227 9.34 4.67 -6.88
CA THR A 227 10.32 4.14 -5.94
C THR A 227 9.67 3.26 -4.88
N ALA A 228 8.56 3.70 -4.29
CA ALA A 228 7.81 2.91 -3.31
C ALA A 228 7.27 1.62 -3.94
N TYR A 229 6.76 1.69 -5.17
CA TYR A 229 6.27 0.53 -5.91
C TYR A 229 7.40 -0.46 -6.20
N ASP A 230 8.57 0.01 -6.62
CA ASP A 230 9.76 -0.81 -6.84
C ASP A 230 10.17 -1.57 -5.58
N VAL A 231 10.05 -0.96 -4.40
CA VAL A 231 10.30 -1.62 -3.11
C VAL A 231 9.26 -2.71 -2.84
N ILE A 232 7.97 -2.45 -3.11
CA ILE A 232 6.91 -3.45 -2.91
C ILE A 232 7.13 -4.67 -3.84
N LYS A 233 7.44 -4.40 -5.11
CA LYS A 233 7.66 -5.41 -6.16
C LYS A 233 8.97 -6.20 -6.00
N SER A 234 10.03 -5.56 -5.53
CA SER A 234 11.36 -6.19 -5.51
C SER A 234 11.41 -7.43 -4.63
N ASN A 235 12.13 -8.46 -5.07
CA ASN A 235 12.45 -9.59 -4.22
C ASN A 235 13.76 -9.28 -3.48
N ILE A 236 13.66 -8.37 -2.52
CA ILE A 236 14.81 -7.70 -1.91
C ILE A 236 15.80 -8.72 -1.30
N ILE A 237 15.32 -9.86 -0.82
CA ILE A 237 16.18 -10.95 -0.33
C ILE A 237 17.05 -11.50 -1.46
N ASP A 238 16.48 -11.76 -2.63
CA ASP A 238 17.24 -12.28 -3.78
C ASP A 238 18.16 -11.19 -4.36
N GLU A 239 17.75 -9.91 -4.38
CA GLU A 239 18.62 -8.80 -4.79
C GLU A 239 19.84 -8.63 -3.86
N ILE A 240 19.65 -8.80 -2.55
CA ILE A 240 20.72 -8.74 -1.55
C ILE A 240 21.66 -9.94 -1.67
N VAL A 241 21.12 -11.14 -1.88
CA VAL A 241 21.90 -12.36 -2.12
C VAL A 241 22.73 -12.22 -3.40
N ASP A 242 22.14 -11.71 -4.48
CA ASP A 242 22.83 -11.48 -5.75
C ASP A 242 23.91 -10.40 -5.63
N TYR A 243 23.65 -9.31 -4.92
CA TYR A 243 24.66 -8.27 -4.65
C TYR A 243 25.82 -8.80 -3.81
N ALA A 244 25.54 -9.52 -2.72
CA ALA A 244 26.56 -10.12 -1.87
C ALA A 244 27.44 -11.11 -2.64
N SER A 245 26.83 -11.88 -3.56
CA SER A 245 27.51 -12.85 -4.42
C SER A 245 28.40 -12.22 -5.49
N ASN A 246 28.06 -11.01 -5.96
CA ASN A 246 28.74 -10.31 -7.06
C ASN A 246 29.65 -9.14 -6.62
N SER A 247 29.60 -8.73 -5.35
CA SER A 247 30.52 -7.70 -4.83
C SER A 247 31.98 -8.21 -4.81
N LEU A 248 32.94 -7.29 -4.92
CA LEU A 248 34.39 -7.57 -4.85
C LEU A 248 34.83 -8.28 -3.55
N ARG A 249 33.94 -8.35 -2.54
CA ARG A 249 34.11 -9.09 -1.30
C ARG A 249 33.06 -10.20 -1.26
N LYS A 250 33.36 -11.35 -1.88
CA LYS A 250 32.57 -12.59 -1.79
C LYS A 250 32.30 -12.93 -0.32
N LEU A 251 31.14 -12.52 0.17
CA LEU A 251 30.59 -12.90 1.46
C LEU A 251 29.47 -13.89 1.14
N GLU A 252 29.72 -15.17 1.35
CA GLU A 252 28.68 -16.20 1.25
C GLU A 252 27.75 -16.03 2.46
N LEU A 253 26.60 -15.39 2.26
CA LEU A 253 25.54 -15.28 3.25
C LEU A 253 24.55 -16.42 3.01
N ASP A 254 24.25 -17.21 4.05
CA ASP A 254 23.20 -18.23 3.96
C ASP A 254 21.83 -17.53 3.85
N LYS A 255 21.01 -17.98 2.89
CA LYS A 255 19.63 -17.53 2.70
C LYS A 255 18.77 -17.79 3.94
N ALA A 256 19.10 -18.79 4.75
CA ALA A 256 18.43 -19.05 6.03
C ALA A 256 18.72 -17.96 7.07
N ASP A 257 19.96 -17.48 7.15
CA ASP A 257 20.38 -16.45 8.10
C ASP A 257 19.81 -15.08 7.72
N LEU A 258 19.81 -14.73 6.42
CA LEU A 258 19.18 -13.50 5.93
C LEU A 258 17.67 -13.45 6.17
N ASN A 259 17.00 -14.60 6.12
CA ASN A 259 15.58 -14.70 6.43
C ASN A 259 15.25 -14.37 7.90
N SER A 260 16.24 -14.42 8.80
CA SER A 260 16.07 -14.09 10.22
C SER A 260 16.29 -12.60 10.54
N ILE A 261 16.98 -11.85 9.67
CA ILE A 261 17.37 -10.44 9.88
C ILE A 261 16.56 -9.48 8.96
N LYS A 262 15.32 -9.89 8.64
CA LYS A 262 14.49 -9.32 7.57
C LYS A 262 14.19 -7.82 7.67
N THR A 263 14.17 -7.24 8.87
CA THR A 263 13.69 -5.86 9.06
C THR A 263 14.83 -4.84 9.02
N GLU A 264 15.98 -5.12 9.64
CA GLU A 264 17.12 -4.18 9.69
C GLU A 264 17.83 -4.06 8.34
N ILE A 265 18.08 -5.19 7.68
CA ILE A 265 18.72 -5.23 6.36
C ILE A 265 17.90 -4.49 5.30
N LEU A 266 16.58 -4.63 5.38
CA LEU A 266 15.63 -4.03 4.46
C LEU A 266 15.50 -2.51 4.68
N ASN A 267 15.59 -2.03 5.92
CA ASN A 267 15.68 -0.59 6.24
C ASN A 267 16.91 0.05 5.55
N GLU A 268 18.04 -0.63 5.59
CA GLU A 268 19.32 -0.12 5.06
C GLU A 268 19.40 -0.20 3.53
N PHE A 269 18.76 -1.19 2.92
CA PHE A 269 18.69 -1.29 1.45
C PHE A 269 17.79 -0.21 0.83
N ILE A 270 16.69 0.17 1.50
CA ILE A 270 15.86 1.31 1.10
C ILE A 270 16.66 2.61 1.22
N ALA A 271 17.46 2.78 2.29
CA ALA A 271 18.37 3.91 2.43
C ALA A 271 19.50 3.94 1.37
N TYR A 272 19.97 2.76 0.94
CA TYR A 272 20.99 2.58 -0.11
C TYR A 272 20.47 2.90 -1.51
N ARG A 273 19.34 2.32 -1.93
CA ARG A 273 18.78 2.48 -3.29
C ARG A 273 18.32 3.92 -3.56
N PHE A 274 17.96 4.65 -2.50
CA PHE A 274 17.35 5.98 -2.61
C PHE A 274 18.14 7.08 -1.89
N GLY A 275 19.43 6.86 -1.62
CA GLY A 275 20.41 7.93 -1.43
C GLY A 275 20.60 8.46 -0.01
N LYS A 276 21.57 7.88 0.73
CA LYS A 276 22.69 8.58 1.43
C LYS A 276 23.38 7.64 2.44
N ASN A 277 24.01 6.54 2.02
CA ASN A 277 25.01 5.95 2.92
C ASN A 277 26.14 5.20 2.20
N THR A 278 27.38 5.63 2.47
CA THR A 278 28.63 4.96 2.11
C THR A 278 28.95 3.78 3.04
N GLU A 279 28.11 3.49 4.03
CA GLU A 279 28.37 2.56 5.13
C GLU A 279 27.83 1.13 4.90
N TYR A 280 27.54 0.73 3.66
CA TYR A 280 27.06 -0.63 3.36
C TYR A 280 28.07 -1.73 3.73
N ASP A 281 29.37 -1.41 3.63
CA ASP A 281 30.47 -2.28 4.06
C ASP A 281 30.51 -2.48 5.59
N TYR A 282 30.03 -1.51 6.37
CA TYR A 282 30.02 -1.53 7.84
C TYR A 282 28.94 -2.47 8.38
N ILE A 283 27.77 -2.51 7.74
CA ILE A 283 26.64 -3.33 8.17
C ILE A 283 26.84 -4.81 7.80
N LEU A 284 27.38 -5.10 6.61
CA LEU A 284 27.83 -6.45 6.25
C LEU A 284 28.93 -6.97 7.21
N CYS A 285 29.77 -6.08 7.74
CA CYS A 285 30.74 -6.41 8.80
C CYS A 285 30.05 -6.75 10.13
N ILE A 286 29.01 -6.02 10.53
CA ILE A 286 28.29 -6.24 11.79
C ILE A 286 27.44 -7.51 11.75
N LEU A 287 26.77 -7.78 10.62
CA LEU A 287 25.94 -8.98 10.45
C LEU A 287 26.73 -10.29 10.47
N ASN A 288 28.04 -10.21 10.22
CA ASN A 288 28.98 -11.34 10.34
C ASN A 288 29.53 -11.52 11.77
N LEU A 289 29.18 -10.65 12.72
CA LEU A 289 29.69 -10.69 14.10
C LEU A 289 28.82 -11.55 15.01
N ASN A 290 28.86 -12.86 14.80
CA ASN A 290 28.58 -13.83 15.87
C ASN A 290 29.87 -14.39 16.52
N GLY A 291 31.00 -13.69 16.40
CA GLY A 291 32.29 -14.11 16.97
C GLY A 291 33.33 -13.01 17.18
N LEU A 292 34.41 -13.32 17.91
CA LEU A 292 35.55 -12.43 18.17
C LEU A 292 36.21 -11.99 16.86
N LEU A 293 36.27 -10.68 16.62
CA LEU A 293 36.92 -10.06 15.45
C LEU A 293 38.37 -10.54 15.28
N ASP A 294 38.69 -11.09 14.10
CA ASP A 294 40.07 -11.28 13.68
C ASP A 294 40.77 -9.93 13.39
N GLU A 295 42.10 -9.94 13.31
CA GLU A 295 42.90 -8.72 13.15
C GLU A 295 42.64 -7.99 11.82
N LYS A 296 42.17 -8.70 10.79
CA LYS A 296 41.85 -8.11 9.49
C LYS A 296 40.53 -7.35 9.57
N SER A 297 39.53 -7.91 10.23
CA SER A 297 38.24 -7.27 10.49
C SER A 297 38.37 -6.07 11.44
N LYS A 298 39.25 -6.12 12.44
CA LYS A 298 39.60 -4.94 13.28
C LYS A 298 40.25 -3.81 12.49
N ALA A 299 41.09 -4.14 11.50
CA ALA A 299 41.75 -3.14 10.66
C ALA A 299 40.77 -2.44 9.71
N ILE A 300 39.79 -3.17 9.17
CA ILE A 300 38.70 -2.61 8.35
C ILE A 300 37.80 -1.71 9.21
N LEU A 301 37.41 -2.15 10.41
CA LEU A 301 36.62 -1.34 11.34
C LEU A 301 37.31 0.00 11.71
N LYS A 302 38.62 -0.02 11.93
CA LYS A 302 39.43 1.19 12.19
C LYS A 302 39.58 2.11 10.97
N PHE A 303 39.56 1.54 9.76
CA PHE A 303 39.62 2.31 8.53
C PHE A 303 38.29 3.04 8.30
N GLU A 304 37.15 2.36 8.42
CA GLU A 304 35.81 2.93 8.28
C GLU A 304 35.53 4.04 9.32
N GLN A 305 35.85 3.81 10.60
CA GLN A 305 35.72 4.83 11.66
C GLN A 305 36.48 6.13 11.40
N LYS A 306 37.54 6.08 10.58
CA LYS A 306 38.39 7.24 10.26
C LYS A 306 37.83 8.07 9.10
N PHE A 307 36.96 7.52 8.26
CA PHE A 307 36.51 8.15 7.01
C PHE A 307 34.99 8.30 6.88
N CYS A 308 34.19 7.62 7.71
CA CYS A 308 32.73 7.71 7.68
C CYS A 308 32.13 8.63 8.75
N LEU A 309 32.91 9.00 9.79
CA LEU A 309 32.47 9.92 10.86
C LEU A 309 32.89 11.39 10.65
N SER A 310 33.16 11.83 9.40
CA SER A 310 33.51 13.23 9.09
C SER A 310 32.44 13.93 8.26
#